data_AF-A0A2V6NTF5-F1
#
_entry.id   AF-A0A2V6NTF5-F1
#
_cell.length_a   1.000
_cell.length_b   1.000
_cell.length_c   1.000
_cell.angle_alpha   90.00
_cell.angle_beta   90.00
_cell.angle_gamma   90.00
#
_symmetry.space_group_name_H-M   'P 1'
#
loop_
_entity.id
_entity.type
_entity.pdbx_description
1 polymer ?
#
loop_
_entity_poly.entity_id
_entity_poly.type
_entity_poly.pdbx_seq_one_letter_code
_entity_poly.pdbx_strand_id
1 'polypeptide(L)' 'DRQSRWRISANLSWYPTEFSKLRLQYNHDFLESNFFLADREVDSVFLQFEFILGAHGAHKF' A
#
# COMPACT_ATOMS: atom_id res chain seq x y z
N ASP A 1 25.60 0.52 8.84
CA ASP A 1 24.71 1.60 9.29
C ASP A 1 23.41 1.55 8.50
N ARG A 2 22.25 1.84 9.09
CA ARG A 2 20.95 1.80 8.38
C ARG A 2 20.67 3.15 7.73
N GLN A 3 20.29 3.16 6.46
CA GLN A 3 19.92 4.38 5.74
C GLN A 3 18.62 4.98 6.31
N SER A 4 18.65 6.28 6.67
CA SER A 4 17.48 7.06 7.11
C SER A 4 16.50 7.25 5.94
N ARG A 5 15.21 7.34 6.24
CA ARG A 5 14.15 7.35 5.24
C ARG A 5 12.87 8.01 5.73
N TRP A 6 12.29 8.83 4.87
CA TRP A 6 10.89 9.26 4.97
C TRP A 6 10.14 8.91 3.68
N ARG A 7 8.81 8.76 3.78
CA ARG A 7 7.96 8.26 2.67
C ARG A 7 6.70 9.10 2.58
N ILE A 8 6.30 9.41 1.34
CA ILE A 8 4.94 9.83 1.02
C ILE A 8 4.24 8.68 0.30
N SER A 9 2.97 8.47 0.65
CA SER A 9 2.15 7.41 0.08
C SER A 9 0.79 7.94 -0.35
N ALA A 10 0.33 7.51 -1.52
CA ALA A 10 -1.04 7.67 -1.97
C ALA A 10 -1.71 6.30 -2.04
N ASN A 11 -2.90 6.18 -1.48
CA ASN A 11 -3.63 4.91 -1.43
C ASN A 11 -5.08 5.10 -1.84
N LEU A 12 -5.48 4.39 -2.90
CA LEU A 12 -6.87 4.28 -3.32
C LEU A 12 -7.40 2.90 -2.91
N SER A 13 -8.55 2.89 -2.23
CA SER A 13 -9.30 1.67 -1.96
C SER A 13 -10.68 1.77 -2.60
N TRP A 14 -11.02 0.78 -3.41
CA TRP A 14 -12.31 0.64 -4.06
C TRP A 14 -12.95 -0.67 -3.63
N TYR A 15 -14.25 -0.63 -3.38
CA TYR A 15 -15.06 -1.78 -2.97
C TYR A 15 -16.09 -2.05 -4.08
N PRO A 16 -15.76 -2.88 -5.08
CA PRO A 16 -16.67 -3.15 -6.20
C PRO A 16 -17.92 -3.92 -5.76
N THR A 17 -17.80 -4.74 -4.71
CA THR A 17 -18.90 -5.50 -4.08
C THR A 17 -18.68 -5.57 -2.58
N GLU A 18 -19.67 -6.08 -1.84
CA GLU A 18 -19.56 -6.37 -0.40
C GLU A 18 -18.48 -7.42 -0.07
N PHE A 19 -18.12 -8.24 -1.06
CA PHE A 19 -17.18 -9.36 -0.89
C PHE A 19 -15.81 -9.09 -1.52
N SER A 20 -15.61 -7.93 -2.15
CA SER A 20 -14.37 -7.65 -2.88
C SER A 20 -13.83 -6.25 -2.61
N LYS A 21 -12.51 -6.16 -2.58
CA LYS A 21 -11.80 -4.89 -2.46
C LYS A 21 -10.58 -4.88 -3.36
N LEU A 22 -10.42 -3.76 -4.07
CA LEU A 22 -9.21 -3.44 -4.82
C LEU A 22 -8.48 -2.30 -4.11
N ARG A 23 -7.17 -2.39 -4.00
CA ARG A 23 -6.32 -1.34 -3.47
C ARG A 23 -5.15 -1.08 -4.40
N LEU A 24 -4.98 0.18 -4.78
CA LEU A 24 -3.81 0.67 -5.48
C LEU A 24 -3.06 1.59 -4.53
N GLN A 25 -1.80 1.28 -4.28
CA GLN A 25 -0.93 2.10 -3.45
C GLN A 25 0.33 2.48 -4.22
N TYR A 26 0.63 3.77 -4.23
CA TYR A 26 1.90 4.31 -4.70
C TYR A 26 2.68 4.85 -3.50
N ASN A 27 3.97 4.54 -3.46
CA ASN A 27 4.91 4.99 -2.45
C ASN A 27 6.09 5.67 -3.12
N HIS A 28 6.49 6.81 -2.59
CA HIS A 28 7.70 7.50 -2.97
C HIS A 28 8.57 7.69 -1.72
N ASP A 29 9.73 7.05 -1.73
CA ASP A 29 10.69 7.00 -0.63
C ASP A 29 11.86 7.94 -0.89
N PHE A 30 12.17 8.77 0.10
CA PHE A 30 13.37 9.60 0.12
C PHE A 30 14.36 8.96 1.09
N LEU A 31 15.47 8.47 0.55
CA LEU A 31 16.53 7.86 1.36
C LEU A 31 17.71 8.83 1.46
N GLU A 32 18.02 9.25 2.68
CA GLU A 32 19.16 10.12 2.97
C GLU A 32 20.48 9.35 2.81
N SER A 33 21.56 10.02 2.44
CA SER A 33 22.86 9.34 2.31
C SER A 33 23.37 8.78 3.64
N ASN A 34 24.22 7.76 3.58
CA ASN A 34 24.99 7.27 4.71
C ASN A 34 26.42 6.94 4.29
N PHE A 35 27.23 6.36 5.18
CA PHE A 35 28.63 6.05 4.89
C PHE A 35 28.86 5.16 3.64
N PHE A 36 27.88 4.34 3.25
CA PHE A 36 28.02 3.36 2.18
C PHE A 36 27.16 3.66 0.94
N LEU A 37 26.13 4.51 1.06
CA LEU A 37 25.10 4.71 0.04
C LEU A 37 24.81 6.20 -0.13
N ALA A 38 24.75 6.63 -1.39
CA ALA A 38 24.29 7.97 -1.76
C ALA A 38 22.79 8.17 -1.49
N ASP A 39 22.37 9.43 -1.52
CA ASP A 39 20.97 9.81 -1.55
C ASP A 39 20.29 9.24 -2.79
N ARG A 40 19.03 8.84 -2.63
CA ARG A 40 18.23 8.31 -3.73
C ARG A 40 16.74 8.38 -3.41
N GLU A 41 15.97 8.43 -4.48
CA GLU A 41 14.52 8.28 -4.44
C GLU A 41 14.13 6.90 -4.99
N VAL A 42 13.10 6.30 -4.40
CA VAL A 42 12.59 4.98 -4.82
C VAL A 42 11.07 5.02 -4.91
N ASP A 43 10.57 4.65 -6.08
CA ASP A 43 9.14 4.49 -6.34
C ASP A 43 8.71 3.03 -6.15
N SER A 44 7.51 2.82 -5.60
CA SER A 44 6.90 1.50 -5.53
C SER A 44 5.39 1.57 -5.75
N VAL A 45 4.87 0.65 -6.57
CA VAL A 45 3.44 0.50 -6.85
C VAL A 45 2.98 -0.87 -6.38
N PHE A 46 1.87 -0.91 -5.65
CA PHE A 46 1.24 -2.12 -5.15
C PHE A 46 -0.20 -2.18 -5.64
N LEU A 47 -0.57 -3.31 -6.23
CA LEU A 47 -1.95 -3.67 -6.51
C LEU A 47 -2.34 -4.84 -5.61
N GLN A 48 -3.39 -4.67 -4.82
CA GLN A 48 -3.96 -5.71 -3.97
C GLN A 48 -5.41 -5.97 -4.39
N PHE A 49 -5.72 -7.24 -4.58
CA PHE A 49 -7.09 -7.74 -4.71
C PHE A 49 -7.41 -8.61 -3.48
N GLU A 50 -8.54 -8.35 -2.85
CA GLU A 50 -9.05 -9.08 -1.70
C GLU A 50 -10.45 -9.59 -2.00
N PHE A 51 -10.69 -10.87 -1.69
CA PHE A 51 -11.99 -11.52 -1.83
C PHE A 51 -12.32 -12.28 -0.54
N ILE A 52 -13.51 -12.03 0.01
CA ILE A 52 -13.95 -12.61 1.29
C ILE A 52 -14.77 -13.88 1.00
N LEU A 53 -14.27 -15.03 1.46
CA LEU A 53 -14.97 -16.32 1.41
C LEU A 53 -15.64 -16.57 2.77
N GLY A 54 -16.90 -16.17 2.92
CA GLY A 54 -17.67 -16.38 4.14
C GLY A 54 -19.17 -16.13 3.95
N ALA A 55 -20.02 -16.87 4.67
CA ALA A 55 -21.46 -16.65 4.69
C ALA A 55 -21.74 -15.26 5.27
N HIS A 56 -22.39 -14.39 4.49
CA HIS A 56 -23.11 -13.27 5.07
C HIS A 56 -24.01 -13.83 6.16
N GLY A 57 -23.81 -13.43 7.42
CA GLY A 57 -24.89 -13.53 8.38
C GLY A 57 -26.06 -12.77 7.77
N ALA A 58 -27.23 -13.40 7.66
CA ALA A 58 -28.41 -12.77 7.05
C ALA A 58 -28.57 -11.36 7.63
N HIS A 59 -28.38 -10.32 6.80
CA HIS A 59 -28.69 -8.98 7.23
C HIS A 59 -30.19 -8.95 7.49
N LYS A 60 -30.59 -8.96 8.76
CA LYS A 60 -31.84 -8.32 9.15
C LYS A 60 -31.48 -6.85 9.15
N PHE A 61 -31.88 -6.11 8.11
CA PHE A 61 -32.36 -4.71 8.03
C PHE A 61 -32.30 -4.29 6.56
#